data_AF-A0A937B2A2-F1
#
_entry.id   AF-A0A937B2A2-F1
#
_cell.length_a   1.000
_cell.length_b   1.000
_cell.length_c   1.000
_cell.angle_alpha   90.00
_cell.angle_beta   90.00
_cell.angle_gamma   90.00
#
_symmetry.space_group_name_H-M   'P 1'
#
loop_
_entity.id
_entity.type
_entity.pdbx_description
1 polymer ?
#
loop_
_entity_poly.entity_id
_entity_poly.type
_entity_poly.pdbx_seq_one_letter_code
_entity_poly.pdbx_strand_id
1 'polypeptide(L)'
;MGARHCVAVAMFQSGRHAQAAAQFEALARDMGQDRPGLRAELWAQAGQAWMEAGGAEKAAQAQSRALELKADDPDLWVDRGLAYAAMQAWPRAISDFDRAIRLRQDDVEVLVLRAAAWRNARDPGKALADANRALSIAPDHSEALLERGFANLARGSRQLANADFERVLKLVPPGTPAARRAEAGLRGDLPSAPAPTSPPSPAGKR
;
A
#
# COMPACT_ATOMS: atom_id res chain seq x y z
N MET A 1 -9.86 -27.09 13.28
CA MET A 1 -9.34 -25.97 12.47
C MET A 1 -10.03 -24.63 12.81
N GLY A 2 -11.37 -24.57 12.82
CA GLY A 2 -12.12 -23.32 13.09
C GLY A 2 -11.75 -22.60 14.40
N ALA A 3 -11.59 -23.33 15.52
CA ALA A 3 -11.26 -22.71 16.82
C ALA A 3 -9.90 -21.98 16.81
N ARG A 4 -8.86 -22.57 16.21
CA ARG A 4 -7.52 -21.95 16.13
C ARG A 4 -7.52 -20.71 15.23
N HIS A 5 -8.27 -20.74 14.13
CA HIS A 5 -8.43 -19.57 13.26
C HIS A 5 -9.19 -18.43 13.97
N CYS A 6 -10.28 -18.75 14.68
CA CYS A 6 -11.04 -17.75 15.46
C CYS A 6 -10.16 -17.10 16.53
N VAL A 7 -9.28 -17.87 17.19
CA VAL A 7 -8.32 -17.33 18.15
C VAL A 7 -7.32 -16.38 17.48
N ALA A 8 -6.81 -16.71 16.31
CA ALA A 8 -5.90 -15.83 15.56
C ALA A 8 -6.59 -14.52 15.14
N VAL A 9 -7.83 -14.59 14.67
CA VAL A 9 -8.64 -13.40 14.33
C VAL A 9 -8.91 -12.54 15.57
N ALA A 10 -9.27 -13.14 16.70
CA ALA A 10 -9.48 -12.42 17.95
C ALA A 10 -8.19 -11.73 18.43
N MET A 11 -7.04 -12.39 18.30
CA MET A 11 -5.74 -11.77 18.58
C MET A 11 -5.51 -10.55 17.69
N PHE A 12 -5.76 -10.66 16.39
CA PHE A 12 -5.61 -9.55 15.44
C PHE A 12 -6.48 -8.36 15.82
N GLN A 13 -7.77 -8.59 16.09
CA GLN A 13 -8.72 -7.55 16.49
C GLN A 13 -8.38 -6.91 17.84
N SER A 14 -7.73 -7.65 18.74
CA SER A 14 -7.27 -7.15 20.04
C SER A 14 -5.91 -6.42 19.99
N GLY A 15 -5.36 -6.17 18.80
CA GLY A 15 -4.06 -5.50 18.62
C GLY A 15 -2.84 -6.41 18.83
N ARG A 16 -3.03 -7.71 19.07
CA ARG A 16 -1.95 -8.70 19.28
C ARG A 16 -1.43 -9.19 17.93
N HIS A 17 -1.07 -8.27 17.03
CA HIS A 17 -0.82 -8.53 15.62
C HIS A 17 0.31 -9.55 15.37
N ALA A 18 1.45 -9.44 16.08
CA ALA A 18 2.56 -10.38 15.92
C ALA A 18 2.19 -11.82 16.32
N GLN A 19 1.36 -11.97 17.36
CA GLN A 19 0.90 -13.29 17.81
C GLN A 19 -0.15 -13.86 16.88
N ALA A 20 -1.08 -13.01 16.40
CA ALA A 20 -2.03 -13.39 15.36
C ALA A 20 -1.31 -13.89 14.10
N ALA A 21 -0.31 -13.13 13.63
CA ALA A 21 0.49 -13.50 12.47
C ALA A 21 1.13 -14.88 12.63
N ALA A 22 1.83 -15.12 13.74
CA ALA A 22 2.45 -16.42 14.02
C ALA A 22 1.44 -17.57 14.04
N GLN A 23 0.21 -17.34 14.56
CA GLN A 23 -0.84 -18.35 14.56
C GLN A 23 -1.40 -18.63 13.16
N PHE A 24 -1.59 -17.60 12.34
CA PHE A 24 -2.00 -17.77 10.94
C PHE A 24 -0.95 -18.57 10.15
N GLU A 25 0.34 -18.26 10.30
CA GLU A 25 1.39 -19.03 9.64
C GLU A 25 1.43 -20.50 10.10
N ALA A 26 1.29 -20.74 11.42
CA ALA A 26 1.25 -22.10 11.96
C ALA A 26 0.08 -22.89 11.35
N LEU A 27 -1.10 -22.27 11.23
CA LEU A 27 -2.26 -22.89 10.58
C LEU A 27 -2.02 -23.18 9.09
N ALA A 28 -1.32 -22.28 8.39
CA ALA A 28 -1.00 -22.48 6.98
C ALA A 28 0.03 -23.61 6.75
N ARG A 29 0.96 -23.79 7.70
CA ARG A 29 1.97 -24.87 7.71
C ARG A 29 1.37 -26.22 8.09
N ASP A 30 0.50 -26.27 9.09
CA ASP A 30 -0.16 -27.50 9.57
C ASP A 30 -1.17 -28.06 8.55
N MET A 31 -1.62 -27.22 7.61
CA MET A 31 -2.59 -27.62 6.61
C MET A 31 -1.96 -28.41 5.46
N GLY A 32 -2.63 -29.49 5.08
CA GLY A 32 -2.27 -30.32 3.94
C GLY A 32 -2.25 -29.56 2.62
N GLN A 33 -1.53 -30.10 1.63
CA GLN A 33 -1.37 -29.47 0.32
C GLN A 33 -2.65 -29.51 -0.54
N ASP A 34 -3.69 -30.22 -0.08
CA ASP A 34 -5.00 -30.39 -0.73
C ASP A 34 -5.85 -29.11 -0.74
N ARG A 35 -5.48 -28.07 0.03
CA ARG A 35 -6.23 -26.81 0.13
C ARG A 35 -5.35 -25.58 -0.12
N PRO A 36 -4.78 -25.42 -1.32
CA PRO A 36 -3.84 -24.33 -1.62
C PRO A 36 -4.46 -22.95 -1.46
N GLY A 37 -5.74 -22.77 -1.83
CA GLY A 37 -6.43 -21.47 -1.67
C GLY A 37 -6.56 -21.03 -0.21
N LEU A 38 -7.04 -21.91 0.67
CA LEU A 38 -7.16 -21.59 2.10
C LEU A 38 -5.79 -21.39 2.76
N ARG A 39 -4.75 -22.11 2.31
CA ARG A 39 -3.38 -21.86 2.76
C ARG A 39 -2.88 -20.49 2.31
N ALA A 40 -3.17 -20.08 1.07
CA ALA A 40 -2.83 -18.75 0.57
C ALA A 40 -3.50 -17.65 1.41
N GLU A 41 -4.78 -17.81 1.75
CA GLU A 41 -5.51 -16.87 2.60
C GLU A 41 -4.91 -16.73 4.00
N LEU A 42 -4.51 -17.84 4.64
CA LEU A 42 -3.84 -17.78 5.94
C LEU A 42 -2.47 -17.11 5.87
N TRP A 43 -1.70 -17.37 4.80
CA TRP A 43 -0.45 -16.65 4.57
C TRP A 43 -0.67 -15.16 4.34
N ALA A 44 -1.73 -14.78 3.62
CA ALA A 44 -2.11 -13.38 3.42
C ALA A 44 -2.49 -12.69 4.74
N GLN A 45 -3.31 -13.35 5.56
CA GLN A 45 -3.66 -12.86 6.90
C GLN A 45 -2.44 -12.73 7.81
N ALA A 46 -1.49 -13.66 7.73
CA ALA A 46 -0.21 -13.54 8.42
C ALA A 46 0.59 -12.32 7.93
N GLY A 47 0.62 -12.09 6.61
CA GLY A 47 1.28 -10.94 6.00
C GLY A 47 0.73 -9.60 6.50
N GLN A 48 -0.59 -9.45 6.46
CA GLN A 48 -1.29 -8.26 6.98
C GLN A 48 -1.05 -8.06 8.48
N ALA A 49 -1.12 -9.13 9.27
CA ALA A 49 -0.83 -9.07 10.70
C ALA A 49 0.64 -8.71 10.99
N TRP A 50 1.59 -9.16 10.19
CA TRP A 50 2.97 -8.71 10.32
C TRP A 50 3.15 -7.24 9.94
N MET A 51 2.43 -6.73 8.94
CA MET A 51 2.45 -5.30 8.61
C MET A 51 1.98 -4.43 9.77
N GLU A 52 0.84 -4.78 10.39
CA GLU A 52 0.33 -4.05 11.57
C GLU A 52 1.25 -4.18 12.78
N ALA A 53 2.03 -5.27 12.87
CA ALA A 53 3.05 -5.44 13.89
C ALA A 53 4.38 -4.70 13.59
N GLY A 54 4.49 -3.99 12.46
CA GLY A 54 5.72 -3.34 11.99
C GLY A 54 6.78 -4.31 11.44
N GLY A 55 6.45 -5.58 11.28
CA GLY A 55 7.33 -6.65 10.80
C GLY A 55 7.34 -6.74 9.26
N ALA A 56 7.72 -5.68 8.56
CA ALA A 56 7.62 -5.59 7.10
C ALA A 56 8.35 -6.74 6.36
N GLU A 57 9.50 -7.18 6.85
CA GLU A 57 10.21 -8.31 6.23
C GLU A 57 9.41 -9.62 6.34
N LYS A 58 8.85 -9.90 7.53
CA LYS A 58 8.01 -11.08 7.74
C LYS A 58 6.72 -11.00 6.94
N ALA A 59 6.14 -9.81 6.82
CA ALA A 59 5.00 -9.59 5.95
C ALA A 59 5.30 -9.95 4.49
N ALA A 60 6.43 -9.48 3.96
CA ALA A 60 6.83 -9.79 2.60
C ALA A 60 7.10 -11.29 2.38
N GLN A 61 7.65 -11.97 3.37
CA GLN A 61 7.86 -13.43 3.33
C GLN A 61 6.52 -14.19 3.32
N ALA A 62 5.60 -13.85 4.22
CA ALA A 62 4.27 -14.46 4.28
C ALA A 62 3.51 -14.24 2.96
N GLN A 63 3.55 -13.01 2.42
CA GLN A 63 2.90 -12.70 1.15
C GLN A 63 3.53 -13.44 -0.04
N SER A 64 4.85 -13.69 0.01
CA SER A 64 5.51 -14.52 -1.00
C SER A 64 5.01 -15.97 -0.96
N ARG A 65 4.75 -16.52 0.23
CA ARG A 65 4.12 -17.85 0.37
C ARG A 65 2.69 -17.87 -0.12
N ALA A 66 1.93 -16.80 0.08
CA ALA A 66 0.59 -16.68 -0.51
C ALA A 66 0.65 -16.64 -2.05
N LEU A 67 1.58 -15.87 -2.61
CA LEU A 67 1.79 -15.74 -4.06
C LEU A 67 2.31 -17.02 -4.73
N GLU A 68 3.08 -17.86 -4.03
CA GLU A 68 3.45 -19.20 -4.48
C GLU A 68 2.20 -20.08 -4.74
N LEU A 69 1.11 -19.83 -4.02
CA LEU A 69 -0.14 -20.61 -4.07
C LEU A 69 -1.22 -19.94 -4.93
N LYS A 70 -1.21 -18.61 -5.04
CA LYS A 70 -2.23 -17.81 -5.74
C LYS A 70 -1.61 -16.56 -6.38
N ALA A 71 -0.93 -16.74 -7.50
CA ALA A 71 -0.17 -15.67 -8.18
C ALA A 71 -1.04 -14.67 -8.99
N ASP A 72 -2.32 -14.99 -9.19
CA ASP A 72 -3.31 -14.21 -9.94
C ASP A 72 -4.13 -13.26 -9.06
N ASP A 73 -3.85 -13.21 -7.75
CA ASP A 73 -4.49 -12.28 -6.82
C ASP A 73 -3.74 -10.94 -6.77
N PRO A 74 -4.31 -9.84 -7.30
CA PRO A 74 -3.67 -8.53 -7.31
C PRO A 74 -3.42 -7.99 -5.91
N ASP A 75 -4.29 -8.26 -4.93
CA ASP A 75 -4.15 -7.75 -3.57
C ASP A 75 -2.90 -8.35 -2.90
N LEU A 76 -2.54 -9.59 -3.26
CA LEU A 76 -1.32 -10.19 -2.73
C LEU A 76 -0.05 -9.46 -3.20
N TRP A 77 -0.03 -9.02 -4.46
CA TRP A 77 1.06 -8.21 -4.99
C TRP A 77 1.10 -6.82 -4.34
N VAL A 78 -0.06 -6.17 -4.14
CA VAL A 78 -0.14 -4.87 -3.47
C VAL A 78 0.41 -4.94 -2.05
N ASP A 79 -0.05 -5.89 -1.25
CA ASP A 79 0.37 -6.05 0.15
C ASP A 79 1.88 -6.32 0.27
N ARG A 80 2.46 -7.13 -0.64
CA ARG A 80 3.91 -7.35 -0.65
C ARG A 80 4.67 -6.10 -1.11
N GLY A 81 4.12 -5.38 -2.09
CA GLY A 81 4.65 -4.10 -2.53
C GLY A 81 4.68 -3.06 -1.41
N LEU A 82 3.63 -2.99 -0.59
CA LEU A 82 3.57 -2.15 0.62
C LEU A 82 4.62 -2.57 1.66
N ALA A 83 4.82 -3.87 1.88
CA ALA A 83 5.88 -4.37 2.75
C ALA A 83 7.28 -3.98 2.24
N TYR A 84 7.52 -4.05 0.93
CA TYR A 84 8.76 -3.54 0.33
C TYR A 84 8.91 -2.03 0.44
N ALA A 85 7.83 -1.26 0.26
CA ALA A 85 7.83 0.18 0.45
C ALA A 85 8.16 0.57 1.91
N ALA A 86 7.62 -0.16 2.89
CA ALA A 86 7.92 0.00 4.31
C ALA A 86 9.41 -0.20 4.62
N MET A 87 10.07 -1.12 3.91
CA MET A 87 11.52 -1.36 3.98
C MET A 87 12.34 -0.41 3.07
N GLN A 88 11.70 0.56 2.42
CA GLN A 88 12.30 1.45 1.42
C GLN A 88 12.94 0.70 0.23
N ALA A 89 12.52 -0.54 -0.01
CA ALA A 89 12.95 -1.37 -1.14
C ALA A 89 12.17 -1.01 -2.40
N TRP A 90 12.26 0.26 -2.83
CA TRP A 90 11.43 0.84 -3.89
C TRP A 90 11.41 0.04 -5.19
N PRO A 91 12.55 -0.47 -5.73
CA PRO A 91 12.52 -1.27 -6.96
C PRO A 91 11.65 -2.53 -6.84
N ARG A 92 11.65 -3.17 -5.67
CA ARG A 92 10.82 -4.36 -5.42
C ARG A 92 9.35 -3.98 -5.26
N ALA A 93 9.05 -2.91 -4.52
CA ALA A 93 7.69 -2.39 -4.38
C ALA A 93 7.07 -2.03 -5.75
N ILE A 94 7.82 -1.32 -6.59
CA ILE A 94 7.41 -0.95 -7.94
C ILE A 94 7.11 -2.18 -8.80
N SER A 95 7.99 -3.20 -8.75
CA SER A 95 7.79 -4.44 -9.50
C SER A 95 6.50 -5.15 -9.10
N ASP A 96 6.19 -5.18 -7.80
CA ASP A 96 4.97 -5.79 -7.28
C ASP A 96 3.73 -4.97 -7.64
N PHE A 97 3.76 -3.64 -7.50
CA PHE A 97 2.65 -2.78 -7.94
C PHE A 97 2.41 -2.86 -9.45
N ASP A 98 3.46 -2.99 -10.26
CA ASP A 98 3.35 -3.21 -11.69
C ASP A 98 2.68 -4.56 -12.03
N ARG A 99 2.95 -5.60 -11.23
CA ARG A 99 2.24 -6.88 -11.36
C ARG A 99 0.77 -6.76 -10.96
N ALA A 100 0.44 -6.03 -9.89
CA ALA A 100 -0.94 -5.74 -9.50
C ALA A 100 -1.69 -4.94 -10.59
N ILE A 101 -1.07 -3.92 -11.18
CA ILE A 101 -1.67 -3.12 -12.28
C ILE A 101 -1.93 -3.98 -13.52
N ARG A 102 -1.05 -4.93 -13.87
CA ARG A 102 -1.33 -5.85 -14.98
C ARG A 102 -2.58 -6.70 -14.76
N LEU A 103 -2.88 -7.03 -13.50
CA LEU A 103 -4.05 -7.82 -13.11
C LEU A 103 -5.30 -6.93 -12.95
N ARG A 104 -5.14 -5.68 -12.48
CA ARG A 104 -6.19 -4.65 -12.37
C ARG A 104 -5.72 -3.33 -12.97
N GLN A 105 -6.00 -3.13 -14.27
CA GLN A 105 -5.38 -2.07 -15.06
C GLN A 105 -5.71 -0.66 -14.57
N ASP A 106 -6.93 -0.43 -14.09
CA ASP A 106 -7.42 0.92 -13.74
C ASP A 106 -7.65 1.09 -12.22
N ASP A 107 -6.86 0.38 -11.43
CA ASP A 107 -6.86 0.52 -9.97
C ASP A 107 -6.13 1.81 -9.56
N VAL A 108 -6.93 2.85 -9.26
CA VAL A 108 -6.44 4.19 -8.87
C VAL A 108 -5.50 4.13 -7.67
N GLU A 109 -5.80 3.29 -6.68
CA GLU A 109 -4.98 3.18 -5.47
C GLU A 109 -3.61 2.60 -5.79
N VAL A 110 -3.54 1.57 -6.63
CA VAL A 110 -2.25 0.96 -7.00
C VAL A 110 -1.42 1.91 -7.87
N LEU A 111 -2.05 2.71 -8.74
CA LEU A 111 -1.38 3.77 -9.48
C LEU A 111 -0.78 4.82 -8.54
N VAL A 112 -1.52 5.25 -7.53
CA VAL A 112 -1.03 6.19 -6.50
C VAL A 112 0.13 5.59 -5.70
N LEU A 113 0.02 4.35 -5.25
CA LEU A 113 1.09 3.64 -4.53
C LEU A 113 2.37 3.55 -5.37
N ARG A 114 2.24 3.22 -6.67
CA ARG A 114 3.40 3.16 -7.57
C ARG A 114 3.97 4.54 -7.88
N ALA A 115 3.13 5.57 -8.00
CA ALA A 115 3.60 6.96 -8.15
C ALA A 115 4.43 7.39 -6.94
N ALA A 116 3.96 7.11 -5.72
CA ALA A 116 4.71 7.37 -4.50
C ALA A 116 6.03 6.58 -4.48
N ALA A 117 6.02 5.31 -4.87
CA ALA A 117 7.24 4.50 -4.94
C ALA A 117 8.26 5.05 -5.96
N TRP A 118 7.82 5.46 -7.16
CA TRP A 118 8.67 6.11 -8.16
C TRP A 118 9.27 7.43 -7.66
N ARG A 119 8.47 8.26 -6.98
CA ARG A 119 8.96 9.50 -6.39
C ARG A 119 10.05 9.24 -5.35
N ASN A 120 9.84 8.27 -4.46
CA ASN A 120 10.84 7.88 -3.47
C ASN A 120 12.08 7.23 -4.11
N ALA A 121 11.92 6.52 -5.23
CA ALA A 121 13.01 6.04 -6.08
C ALA A 121 13.70 7.15 -6.90
N ARG A 122 13.33 8.42 -6.69
CA ARG A 122 13.89 9.61 -7.37
C ARG A 122 13.64 9.63 -8.89
N ASP A 123 12.55 9.00 -9.34
CA ASP A 123 12.05 9.08 -10.72
C ASP A 123 10.70 9.84 -10.75
N PRO A 124 10.70 11.18 -10.61
CA PRO A 124 9.48 11.97 -10.62
C PRO A 124 8.79 11.98 -11.99
N GLY A 125 9.47 11.58 -13.07
CA GLY A 125 8.88 11.46 -14.40
C GLY A 125 7.85 10.33 -14.44
N LYS A 126 8.22 9.14 -13.96
CA LYS A 126 7.28 8.01 -13.86
C LYS A 126 6.22 8.22 -12.79
N ALA A 127 6.56 8.86 -11.66
CA ALA A 127 5.58 9.25 -10.66
C ALA A 127 4.48 10.14 -11.26
N LEU A 128 4.87 11.12 -12.07
CA LEU A 128 3.93 12.00 -12.75
C LEU A 128 3.03 11.24 -13.74
N ALA A 129 3.58 10.28 -14.48
CA ALA A 129 2.82 9.47 -15.43
C ALA A 129 1.72 8.65 -14.71
N ASP A 130 2.07 7.96 -13.63
CA ASP A 130 1.11 7.17 -12.84
C ASP A 130 0.06 8.08 -12.17
N ALA A 131 0.47 9.21 -11.58
CA ALA A 131 -0.45 10.16 -10.96
C ALA A 131 -1.40 10.81 -11.98
N ASN A 132 -0.93 11.13 -13.19
CA ASN A 132 -1.79 11.62 -14.27
C ASN A 132 -2.81 10.57 -14.71
N ARG A 133 -2.39 9.30 -14.81
CA ARG A 133 -3.32 8.20 -15.14
C ARG A 133 -4.38 8.05 -14.04
N ALA A 134 -3.98 8.04 -12.77
CA ALA A 134 -4.90 8.01 -11.64
C ALA A 134 -5.93 9.15 -11.70
N LEU A 135 -5.47 10.38 -11.98
CA LEU A 135 -6.34 11.56 -12.09
C LEU A 135 -7.21 11.59 -13.36
N SER A 136 -6.83 10.86 -14.41
CA SER A 136 -7.71 10.69 -15.57
C SER A 136 -8.93 9.80 -15.26
N ILE A 137 -8.78 8.87 -14.29
CA ILE A 137 -9.83 7.97 -13.84
C ILE A 137 -10.64 8.62 -12.70
N ALA A 138 -9.96 9.24 -11.75
CA ALA A 138 -10.55 9.90 -10.58
C ALA A 138 -9.99 11.33 -10.42
N PRO A 139 -10.60 12.34 -11.07
CA PRO A 139 -10.05 13.70 -11.16
C PRO A 139 -9.84 14.42 -9.82
N ASP A 140 -10.64 14.09 -8.81
CA ASP A 140 -10.60 14.69 -7.47
C ASP A 140 -9.93 13.78 -6.42
N HIS A 141 -9.18 12.76 -6.86
CA HIS A 141 -8.48 11.87 -5.93
C HIS A 141 -7.33 12.61 -5.23
N SER A 142 -7.50 12.91 -3.94
CA SER A 142 -6.59 13.78 -3.18
C SER A 142 -5.17 13.24 -3.13
N GLU A 143 -4.98 11.94 -2.96
CA GLU A 143 -3.64 11.34 -2.92
C GLU A 143 -2.96 11.34 -4.30
N ALA A 144 -3.73 11.22 -5.39
CA ALA A 144 -3.17 11.32 -6.73
C ALA A 144 -2.75 12.76 -7.06
N LEU A 145 -3.54 13.75 -6.62
CA LEU A 145 -3.16 15.16 -6.69
C LEU A 145 -1.91 15.46 -5.87
N LEU A 146 -1.80 14.92 -4.66
CA LEU A 146 -0.59 15.05 -3.83
C LEU A 146 0.64 14.48 -4.53
N GLU A 147 0.56 13.25 -5.03
CA GLU A 147 1.70 12.61 -5.71
C GLU A 147 2.08 13.35 -7.00
N ARG A 148 1.10 13.86 -7.77
CA ARG A 148 1.37 14.73 -8.93
C ARG A 148 2.03 16.05 -8.51
N GLY A 149 1.54 16.68 -7.47
CA GLY A 149 2.07 17.92 -6.92
C GLY A 149 3.52 17.74 -6.48
N PHE A 150 3.82 16.69 -5.71
CA PHE A 150 5.19 16.40 -5.27
C PHE A 150 6.11 16.00 -6.43
N ALA A 151 5.62 15.27 -7.44
CA ALA A 151 6.41 14.96 -8.64
C ALA A 151 6.76 16.24 -9.43
N ASN A 152 5.81 17.17 -9.59
CA ASN A 152 6.05 18.47 -10.22
C ASN A 152 7.02 19.33 -9.40
N LEU A 153 6.89 19.34 -8.08
CA LEU A 153 7.80 20.05 -7.18
C LEU A 153 9.23 19.51 -7.29
N ALA A 154 9.40 18.19 -7.30
CA ALA A 154 10.70 17.53 -7.48
C ALA A 154 11.35 17.82 -8.85
N ARG A 155 10.55 18.17 -9.86
CA ARG A 155 11.02 18.61 -11.19
C ARG A 155 11.24 20.12 -11.31
N GLY A 156 11.02 20.89 -10.24
CA GLY A 156 11.12 22.35 -10.23
C GLY A 156 9.90 23.08 -10.81
N SER A 157 8.84 22.37 -11.18
CA SER A 157 7.60 22.95 -11.72
C SER A 157 6.65 23.41 -10.61
N ARG A 158 7.10 24.40 -9.81
CA ARG A 158 6.40 24.84 -8.59
C ARG A 158 4.96 25.33 -8.84
N GLN A 159 4.71 26.01 -9.96
CA GLN A 159 3.37 26.51 -10.29
C GLN A 159 2.35 25.36 -10.46
N LEU A 160 2.74 24.32 -11.20
CA LEU A 160 1.90 23.12 -11.38
C LEU A 160 1.70 22.37 -10.05
N ALA A 161 2.76 22.28 -9.24
CA ALA A 161 2.68 21.66 -7.92
C ALA A 161 1.69 22.39 -7.00
N ASN A 162 1.79 23.72 -6.92
CA ASN A 162 0.92 24.52 -6.07
C ASN A 162 -0.56 24.40 -6.48
N ALA A 163 -0.85 24.37 -7.79
CA ALA A 163 -2.22 24.18 -8.28
C ALA A 163 -2.83 22.85 -7.77
N ASP A 164 -2.05 21.77 -7.75
CA ASP A 164 -2.50 20.48 -7.21
C ASP A 164 -2.69 20.53 -5.70
N PHE A 165 -1.76 21.12 -4.95
CA PHE A 165 -1.87 21.24 -3.49
C PHE A 165 -3.06 22.11 -3.07
N GLU A 166 -3.30 23.24 -3.74
CA GLU A 166 -4.47 24.08 -3.49
C GLU A 166 -5.78 23.35 -3.81
N ARG A 167 -5.79 22.51 -4.83
CA ARG A 167 -6.96 21.66 -5.13
C ARG A 167 -7.19 20.65 -4.02
N VAL A 168 -6.16 20.00 -3.49
CA VAL A 168 -6.28 19.11 -2.32
C VAL A 168 -6.91 19.85 -1.14
N LEU A 169 -6.43 21.05 -0.81
CA LEU A 169 -6.95 21.84 0.32
C LEU A 169 -8.40 22.29 0.15
N LYS A 170 -8.92 22.34 -1.07
CA LYS A 170 -10.36 22.58 -1.34
C LYS A 170 -11.20 21.33 -1.20
N LEU A 171 -10.62 20.14 -1.42
CA LEU A 171 -11.31 18.86 -1.44
C LEU A 171 -11.40 18.20 -0.06
N VAL A 172 -10.39 18.39 0.80
CA VAL A 172 -10.31 17.70 2.10
C VAL A 172 -10.47 18.68 3.27
N PRO A 173 -11.04 18.25 4.41
CA PRO A 173 -11.08 19.08 5.61
C PRO A 173 -9.67 19.51 6.08
N PRO A 174 -9.54 20.72 6.66
CA PRO A 174 -8.30 21.16 7.30
C PRO A 174 -7.80 20.17 8.36
N GLY A 175 -6.48 20.06 8.54
CA GLY A 175 -5.85 19.20 9.55
C GLY A 175 -5.76 17.71 9.21
N THR A 176 -6.46 17.25 8.16
CA THR A 176 -6.29 15.89 7.65
C THR A 176 -4.84 15.62 7.22
N PRO A 177 -4.38 14.35 7.21
CA PRO A 177 -3.05 14.02 6.70
C PRO A 177 -2.79 14.58 5.28
N ALA A 178 -3.80 14.49 4.40
CA ALA A 178 -3.72 15.04 3.06
C ALA A 178 -3.57 16.57 3.04
N ALA A 179 -4.34 17.30 3.86
CA ALA A 179 -4.20 18.76 3.99
C ALA A 179 -2.80 19.15 4.47
N ARG A 180 -2.29 18.50 5.52
CA ARG A 180 -0.94 18.78 6.06
C ARG A 180 0.16 18.53 5.02
N ARG A 181 0.00 17.47 4.20
CA ARG A 181 0.93 17.18 3.10
C ARG A 181 0.85 18.25 2.01
N ALA A 182 -0.34 18.69 1.63
CA ALA A 182 -0.50 19.78 0.66
C ALA A 182 0.11 21.10 1.16
N GLU A 183 -0.12 21.47 2.42
CA GLU A 183 0.48 22.65 3.06
C GLU A 183 2.02 22.57 3.07
N ALA A 184 2.59 21.40 3.36
CA ALA A 184 4.03 21.17 3.27
C ALA A 184 4.55 21.35 1.83
N GLY A 185 3.82 20.79 0.86
CA GLY A 185 4.12 20.97 -0.55
C GLY A 185 4.13 22.44 -0.99
N LEU A 186 3.19 23.26 -0.52
CA LEU A 186 3.14 24.70 -0.82
C LEU A 186 4.36 25.46 -0.27
N ARG A 187 4.87 25.07 0.89
CA ARG A 187 6.12 25.60 1.46
C ARG A 187 7.37 25.17 0.67
N GLY A 188 7.24 24.16 -0.18
CA GLY A 188 8.35 23.58 -0.94
C GLY A 188 8.97 22.35 -0.27
N ASP A 189 8.36 21.85 0.80
CA ASP A 189 8.84 20.69 1.53
C ASP A 189 8.48 19.42 0.73
N LEU A 190 9.49 18.66 0.32
CA LEU A 190 9.25 17.30 -0.18
C LEU A 190 9.04 16.37 1.02
N PRO A 191 8.01 15.50 1.00
CA PRO A 191 7.81 14.55 2.07
C PRO A 191 9.04 13.65 2.15
N SER A 192 9.61 13.51 3.36
CA SER A 192 10.48 12.40 3.66
C SER A 192 9.72 11.10 3.35
N ALA A 193 10.45 10.05 2.96
CA ALA A 193 9.83 8.75 2.71
C ALA A 193 8.87 8.41 3.86
N PRO A 194 7.60 8.04 3.58
CA PRO A 194 6.65 7.79 4.65
C PRO A 194 7.22 6.70 5.56
N ALA A 195 7.14 6.91 6.87
CA ALA A 195 7.16 5.78 7.79
C ALA A 195 6.00 4.87 7.37
N PRO A 196 6.14 3.54 7.37
CA PRO A 196 5.05 2.66 7.00
C PRO A 196 3.84 2.94 7.88
N THR A 197 2.87 3.67 7.33
CA THR A 197 1.57 3.81 7.93
C THR A 197 0.76 2.58 7.56
N SER A 198 0.08 2.00 8.55
CA SER A 198 -0.84 0.90 8.37
C SER A 198 -1.71 1.10 7.12
N PRO A 199 -1.96 0.04 6.33
CA PRO A 199 -2.90 0.13 5.22
C PRO A 199 -4.24 0.70 5.70
N PRO A 200 -4.98 1.42 4.83
CA PRO A 200 -6.33 1.83 5.18
C PRO A 200 -7.12 0.60 5.62
N SER A 201 -7.78 0.69 6.78
CA SER A 201 -8.70 -0.36 7.24
C SER A 201 -9.61 -0.73 6.07
N PRO A 202 -9.78 -2.03 5.75
CA PRO A 202 -10.72 -2.42 4.72
C PRO A 202 -12.07 -1.84 5.14
N ALA A 203 -12.60 -0.92 4.34
CA ALA A 203 -13.97 -0.45 4.49
C ALA A 203 -14.82 -1.71 4.59
N GLY A 204 -15.41 -1.90 5.78
CA GLY A 204 -16.19 -3.10 6.08
C GLY A 204 -17.23 -3.28 4.99
N LYS A 205 -17.01 -4.27 4.12
CA LYS A 205 -18.06 -4.76 3.25
C LYS A 205 -19.08 -5.40 4.19
N ARG A 206 -20.20 -4.70 4.38
CA ARG A 206 -21.44 -5.33 4.83
C ARG A 206 -21.88 -6.35 3.80
#